data_AF-A0A7C0VLI8-F1
#
_entry.id   AF-A0A7C0VLI8-F1
#
_cell.length_a   1.000
_cell.length_b   1.000
_cell.length_c   1.000
_cell.angle_alpha   90.00
_cell.angle_beta   90.00
_cell.angle_gamma   90.00
#
_symmetry.space_group_name_H-M   'P 1'
#
loop_
_entity.id
_entity.type
_entity.pdbx_description
1 polymer ?
#
loop_
_entity_poly.entity_id
_entity_poly.type
_entity_poly.pdbx_seq_one_letter_code
_entity_poly.pdbx_strand_id
1 'polypeptide(L)'
;MIQQNLSMISFFRKFFRKRSGKGSRLQGTLDLGIRRPDKDMTKAPDADVHQLMIEATRIRKKQGYVAAIGFLKKLAGEYLEAGNTALVTCMNKLIPYMRREPGISWEETHDYLHDIIKQAPLHNAYFRNLHLTMADLLEERNRETALKYITDHLNQEHPDMVDFDLMIKAAEIHIDRMDETEAMHALDQAADLLHPGMERFQHIRKLRKWHRTRALLARLSDTRLGASEYLFHRFMEFTLDMTRVLDPMLIHQFHERKDLYFKKERGFEHTEAFREALKILELEDQQEKLLREIYGFVFEEMPLLLKVTRKQLHFKPGDEETLAEVQEKKRFSHRPFTEMPVLQDHLRHIVDKYC
;
A
#
# COMPACT_ATOMS: atom_id res chain seq x y z
N MET A 1 43.60 -9.82 -39.77
CA MET A 1 42.58 -8.75 -39.90
C MET A 1 41.39 -9.18 -39.04
N ILE A 2 40.89 -8.48 -38.02
CA ILE A 2 40.64 -7.04 -37.75
C ILE A 2 39.19 -6.64 -38.10
N GLN A 3 38.40 -6.31 -37.06
CA GLN A 3 37.14 -5.50 -37.05
C GLN A 3 35.90 -6.10 -37.78
N GLN A 4 34.62 -5.74 -37.53
CA GLN A 4 33.82 -4.99 -36.50
C GLN A 4 32.34 -5.45 -36.70
N ASN A 5 31.30 -5.29 -35.85
CA ASN A 5 31.01 -4.74 -34.50
C ASN A 5 29.80 -5.54 -33.94
N LEU A 6 29.28 -5.48 -32.69
CA LEU A 6 29.31 -4.56 -31.54
C LEU A 6 28.53 -3.23 -31.68
N SER A 7 27.19 -3.27 -31.61
CA SER A 7 26.35 -2.08 -31.33
C SER A 7 24.89 -2.38 -30.88
N MET A 8 24.63 -2.49 -29.56
CA MET A 8 23.39 -1.97 -28.95
C MET A 8 23.41 -1.83 -27.41
N ILE A 9 24.50 -1.31 -26.82
CA ILE A 9 24.57 -1.01 -25.37
C ILE A 9 24.91 0.47 -25.14
N SER A 10 23.99 1.38 -25.51
CA SER A 10 24.07 2.79 -25.07
C SER A 10 22.79 3.59 -25.36
N PHE A 11 21.96 3.87 -24.35
CA PHE A 11 20.99 4.99 -24.43
C PHE A 11 20.70 5.75 -23.12
N PHE A 12 21.23 5.31 -21.96
CA PHE A 12 21.00 5.96 -20.65
C PHE A 12 22.20 6.78 -20.13
N ARG A 13 22.82 7.61 -20.98
CA ARG A 13 23.84 8.61 -20.55
C ARG A 13 23.69 9.93 -21.30
N LYS A 14 23.78 11.04 -20.53
CA LYS A 14 23.36 12.43 -20.86
C LYS A 14 21.82 12.58 -20.75
N PHE A 15 21.26 13.64 -20.18
CA PHE A 15 21.85 14.96 -19.87
C PHE A 15 21.93 15.28 -18.36
N PHE A 16 23.11 15.70 -17.91
CA PHE A 16 23.33 16.57 -16.75
C PHE A 16 24.65 17.35 -16.96
N ARG A 17 24.78 18.51 -16.30
CA ARG A 17 25.74 19.63 -16.53
C ARG A 17 25.17 20.70 -17.50
N LYS A 18 25.34 22.01 -17.26
CA LYS A 18 26.07 22.73 -16.18
C LYS A 18 25.59 24.18 -16.07
N ARG A 19 25.53 24.75 -14.87
CA ARG A 19 26.21 26.01 -14.48
C ARG A 19 26.11 26.25 -12.96
N SER A 20 26.93 27.17 -12.45
CA SER A 20 27.19 27.37 -11.03
C SER A 20 27.32 28.85 -10.69
N GLY A 21 26.75 29.29 -9.56
CA GLY A 21 27.03 30.57 -8.91
C GLY A 21 27.76 30.34 -7.59
N LYS A 22 28.61 31.30 -7.16
CA LYS A 22 29.36 31.22 -5.88
C LYS A 22 28.66 32.04 -4.80
N GLY A 23 28.70 31.55 -3.56
CA GLY A 23 28.48 32.29 -2.31
C GLY A 23 29.59 31.94 -1.32
N SER A 24 29.96 32.88 -0.42
CA SER A 24 31.19 32.79 0.37
C SER A 24 31.04 32.18 1.76
N ARG A 25 32.20 31.80 2.32
CA ARG A 25 32.43 31.35 3.71
C ARG A 25 31.55 32.02 4.76
N LEU A 26 31.13 31.23 5.73
CA LEU A 26 31.22 31.60 7.14
C LEU A 26 31.67 30.37 7.93
N GLN A 27 32.69 30.53 8.78
CA GLN A 27 33.09 29.49 9.73
C GLN A 27 32.19 29.58 10.95
N GLY A 28 31.31 28.59 11.11
CA GLY A 28 30.59 28.35 12.35
C GLY A 28 30.80 26.89 12.74
N THR A 29 31.39 26.66 13.92
CA THR A 29 31.33 25.37 14.60
C THR A 29 29.89 25.15 15.04
N LEU A 30 29.09 24.58 14.14
CA LEU A 30 27.71 24.23 14.43
C LEU A 30 27.71 23.03 15.35
N ASP A 31 27.51 23.33 16.63
CA ASP A 31 27.46 22.39 17.74
C ASP A 31 26.58 21.19 17.37
N LEU A 32 27.16 19.99 17.44
CA LEU A 32 26.42 18.76 17.18
C LEU A 32 25.57 18.48 18.41
N GLY A 33 24.39 19.10 18.43
CA GLY A 33 23.35 18.97 19.45
C GLY A 33 22.77 17.56 19.55
N ILE A 34 23.64 16.60 19.89
CA ILE A 34 23.29 15.28 20.38
C ILE A 34 22.62 15.51 21.74
N ARG A 35 21.29 15.71 21.71
CA ARG A 35 20.47 15.49 22.88
C ARG A 35 20.75 14.06 23.35
N ARG A 36 21.42 13.94 24.49
CA ARG A 36 21.37 12.70 25.25
C ARG A 36 19.89 12.43 25.55
N PRO A 37 19.42 11.17 25.45
CA PRO A 37 18.07 10.84 25.87
C PRO A 37 17.99 11.00 27.39
N ASP A 38 17.49 12.15 27.85
CA ASP A 38 16.98 12.27 29.21
C ASP A 38 15.76 11.37 29.39
N LYS A 39 15.46 11.04 30.65
CA LYS A 39 14.64 9.88 31.04
C LYS A 39 13.18 9.94 30.56
N ASP A 40 12.55 8.76 30.60
CA ASP A 40 11.12 8.50 30.41
C ASP A 40 10.56 8.64 28.98
N MET A 41 11.15 7.88 28.04
CA MET A 41 10.59 7.62 26.70
C MET A 41 9.32 6.73 26.70
N THR A 42 8.67 6.48 27.85
CA THR A 42 7.47 5.64 27.93
C THR A 42 6.20 6.31 27.40
N LYS A 43 6.23 7.63 27.08
CA LYS A 43 5.07 8.39 26.60
C LYS A 43 5.42 9.49 25.58
N ALA A 44 5.69 9.11 24.33
CA ALA A 44 5.67 10.02 23.17
C ALA A 44 5.14 9.29 21.92
N PRO A 45 4.20 9.87 21.14
CA PRO A 45 3.54 9.17 20.02
C PRO A 45 4.25 9.36 18.67
N ASP A 46 4.26 8.29 17.85
CA ASP A 46 4.49 8.09 16.40
C ASP A 46 5.29 9.09 15.53
N ALA A 47 5.18 10.39 15.76
CA ALA A 47 5.80 11.45 14.95
C ALA A 47 7.33 11.31 14.86
N ASP A 48 7.98 10.81 15.91
CA ASP A 48 9.44 10.60 15.93
C ASP A 48 9.87 9.45 15.00
N VAL A 49 9.13 8.33 15.00
CA VAL A 49 9.40 7.17 14.14
C VAL A 49 9.44 7.58 12.66
N HIS A 50 8.52 8.46 12.23
CA HIS A 50 8.52 8.96 10.86
C HIS A 50 9.77 9.81 10.54
N GLN A 51 10.22 10.66 11.48
CA GLN A 51 11.44 11.46 11.29
C GLN A 51 12.71 10.60 11.28
N LEU A 52 12.81 9.60 12.16
CA LEU A 52 13.88 8.61 12.16
C LEU A 52 13.91 7.82 10.84
N MET A 53 12.75 7.47 10.28
CA MET A 53 12.64 6.86 8.95
C MET A 53 13.03 7.83 7.82
N ILE A 54 12.78 9.14 7.93
CA ILE A 54 13.31 10.14 6.99
C ILE A 54 14.83 10.22 7.10
N GLU A 55 15.40 10.26 8.32
CA GLU A 55 16.84 10.38 8.51
C GLU A 55 17.59 9.13 8.03
N ALA A 56 17.09 7.92 8.25
CA ALA A 56 17.64 6.70 7.62
C ALA A 56 17.72 6.83 6.08
N THR A 57 16.72 7.47 5.47
CA THR A 57 16.70 7.75 4.02
C THR A 57 17.72 8.84 3.63
N ARG A 58 17.98 9.82 4.52
CA ARG A 58 18.96 10.90 4.34
C ARG A 58 20.40 10.39 4.51
N ILE A 59 20.65 9.55 5.51
CA ILE A 59 21.91 8.81 5.73
C ILE A 59 22.21 8.00 4.47
N ARG A 60 21.28 7.15 4.00
CA ARG A 60 21.48 6.37 2.77
C ARG A 60 21.88 7.23 1.57
N LYS A 61 21.19 8.36 1.35
CA LYS A 61 21.48 9.30 0.26
C LYS A 61 22.84 10.01 0.38
N LYS A 62 23.45 10.08 1.57
CA LYS A 62 24.72 10.78 1.85
C LYS A 62 25.92 9.84 2.05
N GLN A 63 25.70 8.64 2.58
CA GLN A 63 26.73 7.76 3.15
C GLN A 63 26.65 6.30 2.65
N GLY A 64 25.68 5.96 1.79
CA GLY A 64 25.49 4.58 1.28
C GLY A 64 24.56 3.71 2.13
N TYR A 65 24.29 2.48 1.68
CA TYR A 65 23.36 1.58 2.38
C TYR A 65 23.96 1.09 3.71
N VAL A 66 25.23 0.66 3.76
CA VAL A 66 25.93 0.25 5.01
C VAL A 66 25.64 1.18 6.20
N ALA A 67 25.84 2.48 6.04
CA ALA A 67 25.65 3.46 7.12
C ALA A 67 24.19 3.57 7.59
N ALA A 68 23.24 3.50 6.65
CA ALA A 68 21.80 3.50 6.97
C ALA A 68 21.35 2.18 7.60
N ILE A 69 21.96 1.06 7.22
CA ILE A 69 21.72 -0.27 7.79
C ILE A 69 22.23 -0.31 9.23
N GLY A 70 23.42 0.20 9.52
CA GLY A 70 23.94 0.31 10.89
C GLY A 70 23.04 1.16 11.80
N PHE A 71 22.57 2.30 11.30
CA PHE A 71 21.59 3.14 12.00
C PHE A 71 20.27 2.41 12.28
N LEU A 72 19.72 1.71 11.28
CA LEU A 72 18.46 0.98 11.41
C LEU A 72 18.59 -0.29 12.28
N LYS A 73 19.70 -1.04 12.21
CA LYS A 73 19.97 -2.18 13.10
C LYS A 73 20.06 -1.74 14.57
N LYS A 74 20.58 -0.53 14.85
CA LYS A 74 20.59 0.05 16.21
C LYS A 74 19.17 0.39 16.70
N LEU A 75 18.39 1.13 15.90
CA LEU A 75 16.99 1.45 16.23
C LEU A 75 16.13 0.18 16.41
N ALA A 76 16.41 -0.87 15.63
CA ALA A 76 15.71 -2.15 15.76
C ALA A 76 15.94 -2.80 17.13
N GLY A 77 17.18 -2.80 17.64
CA GLY A 77 17.47 -3.27 19.00
C GLY A 77 16.73 -2.46 20.06
N GLU A 78 16.79 -1.13 19.97
CA GLU A 78 16.11 -0.22 20.91
C GLU A 78 14.58 -0.40 20.91
N TYR A 79 13.96 -0.63 19.74
CA TYR A 79 12.53 -0.93 19.67
C TYR A 79 12.18 -2.35 20.13
N LEU A 80 13.05 -3.33 19.91
CA LEU A 80 12.85 -4.72 20.35
C LEU A 80 12.91 -4.83 21.88
N GLU A 81 13.95 -4.27 22.50
CA GLU A 81 14.12 -4.21 23.97
C GLU A 81 12.95 -3.49 24.64
N ALA A 82 12.42 -2.43 24.01
CA ALA A 82 11.27 -1.67 24.51
C ALA A 82 9.90 -2.30 24.18
N GLY A 83 9.83 -3.43 23.45
CA GLY A 83 8.58 -4.02 22.99
C GLY A 83 7.74 -3.09 22.08
N ASN A 84 8.40 -2.17 21.37
CA ASN A 84 7.78 -1.07 20.66
C ASN A 84 7.37 -1.46 19.22
N THR A 85 6.11 -1.21 18.87
CA THR A 85 5.51 -1.48 17.56
C THR A 85 6.26 -0.80 16.39
N ALA A 86 6.97 0.30 16.64
CA ALA A 86 7.86 0.96 15.68
C ALA A 86 8.89 0.02 15.02
N LEU A 87 9.24 -1.10 15.68
CA LEU A 87 10.09 -2.17 15.13
C LEU A 87 9.65 -2.63 13.74
N VAL A 88 8.34 -2.82 13.50
CA VAL A 88 7.81 -3.29 12.20
C VAL A 88 8.06 -2.26 11.10
N THR A 89 7.89 -0.97 11.42
CA THR A 89 8.18 0.13 10.48
C THR A 89 9.69 0.24 10.22
N CYS A 90 10.52 -0.08 11.22
CA CYS A 90 11.97 -0.18 11.06
C CYS A 90 12.36 -1.36 10.15
N MET A 91 11.82 -2.56 10.37
CA MET A 91 12.10 -3.76 9.55
C MET A 91 11.67 -3.57 8.10
N ASN A 92 10.49 -3.00 7.86
CA ASN A 92 9.99 -2.67 6.51
C ASN A 92 10.86 -1.62 5.77
N LYS A 93 11.83 -0.98 6.43
CA LYS A 93 12.89 -0.20 5.77
C LYS A 93 14.24 -0.89 5.75
N LEU A 94 14.62 -1.57 6.83
CA LEU A 94 15.91 -2.23 7.00
C LEU A 94 16.08 -3.42 6.06
N ILE A 95 15.10 -4.31 5.97
CA ILE A 95 15.21 -5.53 5.16
C ILE A 95 15.36 -5.18 3.65
N PRO A 96 14.56 -4.25 3.07
CA PRO A 96 14.81 -3.75 1.72
C PRO A 96 16.09 -2.91 1.54
N TYR A 97 16.79 -2.53 2.61
CA TYR A 97 18.10 -1.89 2.53
C TYR A 97 19.23 -2.93 2.55
N MET A 98 19.14 -3.93 3.44
CA MET A 98 20.08 -5.08 3.50
C MET A 98 20.12 -5.83 2.17
N ARG A 99 18.97 -6.19 1.59
CA ARG A 99 18.82 -6.79 0.25
C ARG A 99 19.45 -6.00 -0.91
N ARG A 100 19.85 -4.74 -0.69
CA ARG A 100 20.38 -3.83 -1.73
C ARG A 100 21.82 -3.40 -1.49
N GLU A 101 22.44 -3.86 -0.40
CA GLU A 101 23.84 -3.63 -0.10
C GLU A 101 24.65 -4.84 -0.59
N PRO A 102 25.50 -4.71 -1.64
CA PRO A 102 26.20 -5.87 -2.22
C PRO A 102 27.14 -6.63 -1.27
N GLY A 103 27.47 -6.05 -0.11
CA GLY A 103 28.25 -6.71 0.94
C GLY A 103 27.45 -7.60 1.91
N ILE A 104 26.12 -7.67 1.79
CA ILE A 104 25.23 -8.42 2.68
C ILE A 104 24.56 -9.56 1.90
N SER A 105 24.56 -10.77 2.47
CA SER A 105 23.91 -11.92 1.84
C SER A 105 22.40 -11.97 2.10
N TRP A 106 21.68 -12.75 1.28
CA TRP A 106 20.27 -13.06 1.55
C TRP A 106 20.15 -13.83 2.88
N GLU A 107 21.10 -14.73 3.15
CA GLU A 107 21.21 -15.53 4.37
C GLU A 107 21.36 -14.63 5.62
N GLU A 108 22.27 -13.65 5.63
CA GLU A 108 22.39 -12.69 6.76
C GLU A 108 21.08 -11.89 6.95
N THR A 109 20.39 -11.58 5.85
CA THR A 109 19.12 -10.85 5.90
C THR A 109 17.97 -11.70 6.44
N HIS A 110 17.92 -12.97 6.05
CA HIS A 110 16.96 -13.96 6.53
C HIS A 110 17.16 -14.22 8.02
N ASP A 111 18.37 -14.58 8.43
CA ASP A 111 18.69 -14.96 9.80
C ASP A 111 18.46 -13.78 10.76
N TYR A 112 18.87 -12.57 10.35
CA TYR A 112 18.58 -11.35 11.12
C TYR A 112 17.06 -11.12 11.29
N LEU A 113 16.24 -11.25 10.24
CA LEU A 113 14.79 -11.06 10.36
C LEU A 113 14.13 -12.15 11.21
N HIS A 114 14.55 -13.40 11.02
CA HIS A 114 14.09 -14.56 11.78
C HIS A 114 14.40 -14.42 13.28
N ASP A 115 15.59 -13.93 13.63
CA ASP A 115 15.98 -13.71 15.02
C ASP A 115 15.24 -12.52 15.65
N ILE A 116 14.95 -11.45 14.89
CA ILE A 116 14.06 -10.37 15.33
C ILE A 116 12.64 -10.90 15.58
N ILE A 117 12.10 -11.74 14.70
CA ILE A 117 10.77 -12.38 14.86
C ILE A 117 10.73 -13.25 16.12
N LYS A 118 11.76 -14.08 16.36
CA LYS A 118 11.85 -14.96 17.54
C LYS A 118 11.92 -14.21 18.87
N GLN A 119 12.44 -12.99 18.87
CA GLN A 119 12.55 -12.14 20.06
C GLN A 119 11.35 -11.19 20.22
N ALA A 120 10.49 -11.06 19.21
CA ALA A 120 9.34 -10.16 19.27
C ALA A 120 8.28 -10.67 20.29
N PRO A 121 7.65 -9.79 21.08
CA PRO A 121 6.60 -10.18 22.03
C PRO A 121 5.41 -10.89 21.36
N LEU A 122 5.35 -12.22 21.48
CA LEU A 122 4.35 -13.11 20.85
C LEU A 122 2.89 -12.67 21.08
N HIS A 123 2.58 -12.10 22.25
CA HIS A 123 1.22 -11.67 22.60
C HIS A 123 0.78 -10.34 21.98
N ASN A 124 1.66 -9.62 21.27
CA ASN A 124 1.31 -8.38 20.60
C ASN A 124 1.15 -8.61 19.09
N ALA A 125 -0.11 -8.77 18.67
CA ALA A 125 -0.51 -9.04 17.29
C ALA A 125 0.08 -8.04 16.26
N TYR A 126 0.46 -6.81 16.66
CA TYR A 126 1.13 -5.88 15.77
C TYR A 126 2.43 -6.45 15.19
N PHE A 127 3.17 -7.29 15.94
CA PHE A 127 4.39 -7.93 15.45
C PHE A 127 4.15 -9.07 14.45
N ARG A 128 2.93 -9.62 14.33
CA ARG A 128 2.64 -10.61 13.25
C ARG A 128 2.88 -10.04 11.86
N ASN A 129 2.79 -8.72 11.69
CA ASN A 129 3.17 -8.03 10.45
C ASN A 129 4.65 -8.27 10.02
N LEU A 130 5.54 -8.73 10.92
CA LEU A 130 6.91 -9.14 10.57
C LEU A 130 6.93 -10.44 9.75
N HIS A 131 5.97 -11.35 9.95
CA HIS A 131 5.84 -12.56 9.13
C HIS A 131 5.54 -12.22 7.66
N LEU A 132 4.88 -11.09 7.37
CA LEU A 132 4.70 -10.61 6.00
C LEU A 132 6.04 -10.17 5.38
N THR A 133 6.87 -9.45 6.14
CA THR A 133 8.24 -9.09 5.72
C THR A 133 9.10 -10.34 5.48
N MET A 134 8.88 -11.43 6.23
CA MET A 134 9.56 -12.71 6.03
C MET A 134 9.02 -13.47 4.80
N ALA A 135 7.70 -13.52 4.61
CA ALA A 135 7.09 -14.13 3.44
C ALA A 135 7.57 -13.48 2.13
N ASP A 136 7.62 -12.14 2.08
CA ASP A 136 8.22 -11.38 0.97
C ASP A 136 9.70 -11.76 0.73
N LEU A 137 10.49 -11.97 1.79
CA LEU A 137 11.92 -12.32 1.70
C LEU A 137 12.16 -13.76 1.23
N LEU A 138 11.29 -14.69 1.64
CA LEU A 138 11.33 -16.10 1.22
C LEU A 138 10.90 -16.26 -0.24
N GLU A 139 9.91 -15.48 -0.70
CA GLU A 139 9.36 -15.56 -2.06
C GLU A 139 10.43 -15.31 -3.12
N GLU A 140 11.36 -14.38 -2.87
CA GLU A 140 12.51 -14.05 -3.72
C GLU A 140 13.42 -15.26 -4.02
N ARG A 141 13.45 -16.25 -3.13
CA ARG A 141 14.17 -17.52 -3.32
C ARG A 141 13.25 -18.60 -3.87
N ASN A 142 12.08 -18.80 -3.25
CA ASN A 142 11.10 -19.79 -3.67
C ASN A 142 9.68 -19.46 -3.14
N ARG A 143 8.74 -19.26 -4.06
CA ARG A 143 7.29 -19.12 -3.79
C ARG A 143 6.71 -20.26 -2.95
N GLU A 144 7.17 -21.50 -3.14
CA GLU A 144 6.71 -22.65 -2.36
C GLU A 144 7.19 -22.59 -0.90
N THR A 145 8.42 -22.12 -0.66
CA THR A 145 8.94 -21.91 0.70
C THR A 145 8.22 -20.76 1.41
N ALA A 146 7.87 -19.69 0.68
CA ALA A 146 7.05 -18.60 1.21
C ALA A 146 5.63 -19.07 1.56
N LEU A 147 4.97 -19.81 0.65
CA LEU A 147 3.65 -20.38 0.93
C LEU A 147 3.67 -21.33 2.12
N LYS A 148 4.63 -22.27 2.16
CA LYS A 148 4.78 -23.16 3.32
C LYS A 148 4.93 -22.37 4.62
N TYR A 149 5.75 -21.32 4.64
CA TYR A 149 5.92 -20.48 5.83
C TYR A 149 4.63 -19.79 6.27
N ILE A 150 3.84 -19.26 5.31
CA ILE A 150 2.53 -18.66 5.60
C ILE A 150 1.56 -19.72 6.14
N THR A 151 1.44 -20.87 5.47
CA THR A 151 0.55 -21.97 5.88
C THR A 151 0.94 -22.56 7.24
N ASP A 152 2.23 -22.80 7.49
CA ASP A 152 2.71 -23.29 8.78
C ASP A 152 2.39 -22.30 9.92
N HIS A 153 2.44 -20.99 9.67
CA HIS A 153 2.08 -19.95 10.65
C HIS A 153 0.57 -19.83 10.87
N LEU A 154 -0.23 -19.76 9.79
CA LEU A 154 -1.70 -19.69 9.84
C LEU A 154 -2.37 -20.93 10.45
N ASN A 155 -1.66 -22.08 10.49
CA ASN A 155 -2.13 -23.29 11.17
C ASN A 155 -1.72 -23.39 12.65
N GLN A 156 -0.76 -22.57 13.12
CA GLN A 156 -0.27 -22.61 14.51
C GLN A 156 -1.05 -21.69 15.46
N GLU A 157 -1.72 -20.67 14.91
CA GLU A 157 -2.58 -19.75 15.64
C GLU A 157 -3.97 -19.74 15.01
N HIS A 158 -5.02 -19.40 15.76
CA HIS A 158 -6.31 -19.10 15.13
C HIS A 158 -6.18 -17.75 14.38
N PRO A 159 -6.35 -17.69 13.04
CA PRO A 159 -6.08 -16.47 12.28
C PRO A 159 -6.98 -15.31 12.68
N ASP A 160 -6.43 -14.10 12.76
CA ASP A 160 -7.16 -12.88 13.08
C ASP A 160 -7.01 -11.75 12.05
N MET A 161 -7.59 -10.59 12.36
CA MET A 161 -7.59 -9.39 11.52
C MET A 161 -6.20 -8.87 11.07
N VAL A 162 -5.12 -9.22 11.77
CA VAL A 162 -3.76 -8.92 11.32
C VAL A 162 -3.35 -9.85 10.19
N ASP A 163 -3.67 -11.15 10.32
CA ASP A 163 -3.25 -12.23 9.43
C ASP A 163 -3.91 -12.19 8.06
N PHE A 164 -5.02 -11.45 7.92
CA PHE A 164 -5.59 -11.05 6.62
C PHE A 164 -4.52 -10.62 5.61
N ASP A 165 -3.52 -9.82 6.02
CA ASP A 165 -2.54 -9.31 5.06
C ASP A 165 -1.56 -10.40 4.56
N LEU A 166 -1.40 -11.50 5.33
CA LEU A 166 -0.72 -12.75 4.94
C LEU A 166 -1.61 -13.67 4.10
N MET A 167 -2.90 -13.80 4.40
CA MET A 167 -3.84 -14.56 3.58
C MET A 167 -3.93 -14.00 2.15
N ILE A 168 -4.00 -12.66 2.02
CA ILE A 168 -3.91 -12.03 0.70
C ILE A 168 -2.55 -12.31 0.04
N LYS A 169 -1.44 -12.38 0.79
CA LYS A 169 -0.13 -12.72 0.24
C LYS A 169 -0.08 -14.16 -0.25
N ALA A 170 -0.67 -15.11 0.46
CA ALA A 170 -0.81 -16.49 0.00
C ALA A 170 -1.62 -16.54 -1.31
N ALA A 171 -2.77 -15.88 -1.37
CA ALA A 171 -3.57 -15.77 -2.58
C ALA A 171 -2.79 -15.17 -3.77
N GLU A 172 -2.03 -14.09 -3.53
CA GLU A 172 -1.14 -13.49 -4.55
C GLU A 172 -0.12 -14.53 -5.08
N ILE A 173 0.48 -15.35 -4.22
CA ILE A 173 1.43 -16.39 -4.63
C ILE A 173 0.75 -17.59 -5.34
N HIS A 174 -0.47 -17.96 -4.96
CA HIS A 174 -1.25 -19.00 -5.68
C HIS A 174 -1.69 -18.52 -7.07
N ILE A 175 -2.10 -17.25 -7.22
CA ILE A 175 -2.39 -16.63 -8.53
C ILE A 175 -1.15 -16.65 -9.42
N ASP A 176 0.02 -16.27 -8.89
CA ASP A 176 1.32 -16.34 -9.57
C ASP A 176 1.75 -17.77 -9.97
N ARG A 177 1.06 -18.81 -9.44
CA ARG A 177 1.26 -20.23 -9.75
C ARG A 177 0.16 -20.82 -10.64
N MET A 178 -0.82 -20.02 -11.09
CA MET A 178 -2.03 -20.46 -11.81
C MET A 178 -2.93 -21.42 -10.99
N ASP A 179 -2.89 -21.30 -9.67
CA ASP A 179 -3.62 -22.16 -8.73
C ASP A 179 -4.93 -21.47 -8.29
N GLU A 180 -5.92 -21.48 -9.18
CA GLU A 180 -7.20 -20.77 -8.98
C GLU A 180 -7.96 -21.22 -7.71
N THR A 181 -7.90 -22.51 -7.38
CA THR A 181 -8.69 -23.09 -6.27
C THR A 181 -8.17 -22.62 -4.91
N GLU A 182 -6.86 -22.77 -4.66
CA GLU A 182 -6.28 -22.31 -3.39
C GLU A 182 -6.20 -20.79 -3.30
N ALA A 183 -6.04 -20.09 -4.43
CA ALA A 183 -6.18 -18.63 -4.48
C ALA A 183 -7.60 -18.17 -4.09
N MET A 184 -8.64 -18.85 -4.56
CA MET A 184 -10.03 -18.56 -4.17
C MET A 184 -10.23 -18.82 -2.67
N HIS A 185 -9.83 -20.00 -2.20
CA HIS A 185 -9.94 -20.41 -0.79
C HIS A 185 -9.24 -19.44 0.17
N ALA A 186 -8.01 -19.02 -0.14
CA ALA A 186 -7.27 -18.03 0.65
C ALA A 186 -7.92 -16.63 0.62
N LEU A 187 -8.61 -16.25 -0.47
CA LEU A 187 -9.36 -15.00 -0.55
C LEU A 187 -10.68 -15.05 0.19
N ASP A 188 -11.36 -16.19 0.22
CA ASP A 188 -12.62 -16.35 0.94
C ASP A 188 -12.35 -16.39 2.46
N GLN A 189 -11.31 -17.10 2.92
CA GLN A 189 -10.82 -17.00 4.30
C GLN A 189 -10.43 -15.56 4.69
N ALA A 190 -9.79 -14.81 3.78
CA ALA A 190 -9.49 -13.40 4.01
C ALA A 190 -10.76 -12.52 4.05
N ALA A 191 -11.86 -12.93 3.41
CA ALA A 191 -13.13 -12.21 3.45
C ALA A 191 -13.86 -12.42 4.79
N ASP A 192 -13.84 -13.64 5.35
CA ASP A 192 -14.47 -13.98 6.63
C ASP A 192 -13.94 -13.15 7.82
N LEU A 193 -12.70 -12.68 7.74
CA LEU A 193 -12.13 -11.74 8.71
C LEU A 193 -12.81 -10.35 8.65
N LEU A 194 -13.25 -9.89 7.48
CA LEU A 194 -13.70 -8.50 7.27
C LEU A 194 -15.10 -8.24 7.84
N HIS A 195 -15.16 -7.63 9.02
CA HIS A 195 -16.42 -7.30 9.69
C HIS A 195 -16.78 -5.80 9.57
N PRO A 196 -18.06 -5.44 9.35
CA PRO A 196 -18.49 -4.03 9.23
C PRO A 196 -18.15 -3.14 10.44
N GLY A 197 -18.04 -3.73 11.64
CA GLY A 197 -17.67 -3.03 12.89
C GLY A 197 -16.20 -2.62 13.01
N MET A 198 -15.37 -2.85 11.99
CA MET A 198 -14.00 -2.33 11.91
C MET A 198 -13.93 -0.80 11.86
N GLU A 199 -12.74 -0.24 12.17
CA GLU A 199 -12.43 1.15 11.86
C GLU A 199 -12.57 1.41 10.34
N ARG A 200 -13.20 2.54 9.99
CA ARG A 200 -13.65 2.86 8.64
C ARG A 200 -12.55 2.74 7.59
N PHE A 201 -11.42 3.41 7.80
CA PHE A 201 -10.33 3.46 6.83
C PHE A 201 -9.51 2.17 6.79
N GLN A 202 -9.38 1.45 7.90
CA GLN A 202 -8.80 0.11 7.97
C GLN A 202 -9.64 -0.89 7.18
N HIS A 203 -10.97 -0.86 7.33
CA HIS A 203 -11.90 -1.72 6.60
C HIS A 203 -11.81 -1.44 5.08
N ILE A 204 -11.95 -0.18 4.67
CA ILE A 204 -11.81 0.25 3.27
C ILE A 204 -10.44 -0.14 2.70
N ARG A 205 -9.35 0.01 3.48
CA ARG A 205 -7.99 -0.38 3.07
C ARG A 205 -7.88 -1.88 2.77
N LYS A 206 -8.45 -2.74 3.63
CA LYS A 206 -8.39 -4.20 3.46
C LYS A 206 -9.33 -4.69 2.36
N LEU A 207 -10.60 -4.22 2.32
CA LEU A 207 -11.52 -4.46 1.20
C LEU A 207 -10.91 -4.11 -0.15
N ARG A 208 -10.20 -2.98 -0.25
CA ARG A 208 -9.51 -2.58 -1.48
C ARG A 208 -8.36 -3.54 -1.85
N LYS A 209 -7.62 -4.07 -0.87
CA LYS A 209 -6.57 -5.08 -1.13
C LYS A 209 -7.22 -6.38 -1.64
N TRP A 210 -8.27 -6.85 -0.97
CA TRP A 210 -9.05 -8.03 -1.37
C TRP A 210 -9.59 -7.92 -2.79
N HIS A 211 -10.27 -6.81 -3.14
CA HIS A 211 -10.77 -6.59 -4.50
C HIS A 211 -9.67 -6.52 -5.56
N ARG A 212 -8.49 -5.96 -5.24
CA ARG A 212 -7.35 -6.00 -6.16
C ARG A 212 -6.94 -7.43 -6.47
N THR A 213 -6.78 -8.26 -5.45
CA THR A 213 -6.31 -9.65 -5.60
C THR A 213 -7.38 -10.53 -6.24
N ARG A 214 -8.67 -10.32 -5.93
CA ARG A 214 -9.79 -10.94 -6.67
C ARG A 214 -9.80 -10.56 -8.16
N ALA A 215 -9.45 -9.32 -8.52
CA ALA A 215 -9.32 -8.93 -9.92
C ALA A 215 -8.15 -9.67 -10.62
N LEU A 216 -7.02 -9.89 -9.93
CA LEU A 216 -5.91 -10.69 -10.46
C LEU A 216 -6.34 -12.14 -10.70
N LEU A 217 -7.04 -12.76 -9.75
CA LEU A 217 -7.61 -14.11 -9.89
C LEU A 217 -8.59 -14.19 -11.07
N ALA A 218 -9.50 -13.23 -11.22
CA ALA A 218 -10.48 -13.21 -12.31
C ALA A 218 -9.84 -13.16 -13.71
N ARG A 219 -8.61 -12.62 -13.86
CA ARG A 219 -7.90 -12.61 -15.15
C ARG A 219 -7.41 -13.98 -15.59
N LEU A 220 -7.18 -14.94 -14.68
CA LEU A 220 -6.53 -16.21 -15.01
C LEU A 220 -7.29 -17.04 -16.07
N SER A 221 -8.62 -16.92 -16.10
CA SER A 221 -9.47 -17.71 -17.01
C SER A 221 -9.55 -17.22 -18.47
N ASP A 222 -9.14 -15.99 -18.78
CA ASP A 222 -9.30 -15.34 -20.10
C ASP A 222 -10.73 -15.40 -20.74
N THR A 223 -11.77 -15.68 -19.95
CA THR A 223 -13.17 -15.75 -20.39
C THR A 223 -13.91 -14.41 -20.32
N ARG A 224 -15.05 -14.25 -21.02
CA ARG A 224 -15.97 -13.11 -20.83
C ARG A 224 -16.40 -12.96 -19.36
N LEU A 225 -16.66 -14.06 -18.66
CA LEU A 225 -17.00 -14.03 -17.24
C LEU A 225 -15.85 -13.51 -16.38
N GLY A 226 -14.63 -14.01 -16.60
CA GLY A 226 -13.42 -13.54 -15.91
C GLY A 226 -13.08 -12.07 -16.22
N ALA A 227 -13.28 -11.62 -17.45
CA ALA A 227 -13.13 -10.22 -17.84
C ALA A 227 -14.17 -9.32 -17.17
N SER A 228 -15.43 -9.77 -17.05
CA SER A 228 -16.51 -9.06 -16.35
C SER A 228 -16.24 -8.94 -14.84
N GLU A 229 -15.89 -10.05 -14.17
CA GLU A 229 -15.51 -10.03 -12.74
C GLU A 229 -14.23 -9.23 -12.48
N TYR A 230 -13.26 -9.25 -13.41
CA TYR A 230 -12.11 -8.35 -13.38
C TYR A 230 -12.57 -6.90 -13.40
N LEU A 231 -13.43 -6.48 -14.35
CA LEU A 231 -13.92 -5.09 -14.43
C LEU A 231 -14.65 -4.69 -13.15
N PHE A 232 -15.58 -5.52 -12.66
CA PHE A 232 -16.26 -5.30 -11.38
C PHE A 232 -15.28 -5.09 -10.23
N HIS A 233 -14.32 -5.99 -10.05
CA HIS A 233 -13.33 -5.88 -8.98
C HIS A 233 -12.34 -4.72 -9.18
N ARG A 234 -11.99 -4.33 -10.42
CA ARG A 234 -11.22 -3.09 -10.71
C ARG A 234 -11.99 -1.84 -10.30
N PHE A 235 -13.28 -1.76 -10.63
CA PHE A 235 -14.12 -0.61 -10.30
C PHE A 235 -14.40 -0.53 -8.80
N MET A 236 -14.59 -1.66 -8.12
CA MET A 236 -14.62 -1.73 -6.65
C MET A 236 -13.31 -1.22 -6.04
N GLU A 237 -12.13 -1.62 -6.55
CA GLU A 237 -10.85 -1.13 -6.04
C GLU A 237 -10.72 0.40 -6.16
N PHE A 238 -11.07 0.95 -7.33
CA PHE A 238 -11.06 2.40 -7.59
C PHE A 238 -12.00 3.16 -6.66
N THR A 239 -13.25 2.71 -6.55
CA THR A 239 -14.29 3.30 -5.71
C THR A 239 -13.88 3.29 -4.24
N LEU A 240 -13.27 2.20 -3.75
CA LEU A 240 -12.75 2.12 -2.39
C LEU A 240 -11.51 3.00 -2.17
N ASP A 241 -10.63 3.18 -3.16
CA ASP A 241 -9.50 4.11 -3.02
C ASP A 241 -9.95 5.58 -2.96
N MET A 242 -11.02 5.95 -3.68
CA MET A 242 -11.63 7.28 -3.61
C MET A 242 -12.45 7.47 -2.33
N THR A 243 -13.23 6.47 -1.91
CA THR A 243 -13.94 6.44 -0.61
C THR A 243 -12.97 6.70 0.54
N ARG A 244 -11.73 6.17 0.47
CA ARG A 244 -10.70 6.35 1.50
C ARG A 244 -10.13 7.77 1.61
N VAL A 245 -10.28 8.64 0.60
CA VAL A 245 -9.87 10.06 0.67
C VAL A 245 -11.03 11.04 0.70
N LEU A 246 -12.25 10.54 0.54
CA LEU A 246 -13.48 11.29 0.78
C LEU A 246 -13.73 11.42 2.29
N ASP A 247 -12.81 12.10 2.97
CA ASP A 247 -12.92 12.50 4.36
C ASP A 247 -13.27 14.01 4.41
N PRO A 248 -14.40 14.42 5.00
CA PRO A 248 -14.75 15.83 5.19
C PRO A 248 -13.70 16.68 5.93
N MET A 249 -12.80 16.07 6.71
CA MET A 249 -11.65 16.75 7.33
C MET A 249 -10.48 16.99 6.36
N LEU A 250 -10.36 16.18 5.29
CA LEU A 250 -9.21 16.13 4.37
C LEU A 250 -9.63 16.22 2.89
N ILE A 251 -10.77 16.85 2.61
CA ILE A 251 -11.46 16.83 1.30
C ILE A 251 -10.60 17.30 0.11
N HIS A 252 -9.54 18.08 0.36
CA HIS A 252 -8.52 18.41 -0.64
C HIS A 252 -7.92 17.17 -1.31
N GLN A 253 -7.69 16.08 -0.57
CA GLN A 253 -7.12 14.83 -1.11
C GLN A 253 -8.06 14.10 -2.07
N PHE A 254 -9.38 14.28 -1.90
CA PHE A 254 -10.37 13.78 -2.86
C PHE A 254 -10.28 14.54 -4.19
N HIS A 255 -10.20 15.88 -4.13
CA HIS A 255 -10.06 16.73 -5.32
C HIS A 255 -8.73 16.54 -6.03
N GLU A 256 -7.62 16.50 -5.29
CA GLU A 256 -6.28 16.20 -5.82
C GLU A 256 -6.28 14.87 -6.59
N ARG A 257 -6.95 13.83 -6.07
CA ARG A 257 -7.06 12.55 -6.80
C ARG A 257 -8.01 12.61 -7.98
N LYS A 258 -9.17 13.27 -7.86
CA LYS A 258 -10.11 13.50 -8.98
C LYS A 258 -9.36 14.14 -10.15
N ASP A 259 -8.58 15.18 -9.88
CA ASP A 259 -7.68 15.83 -10.83
C ASP A 259 -6.67 14.87 -11.48
N LEU A 260 -6.00 14.02 -10.71
CA LEU A 260 -5.02 13.05 -11.24
C LEU A 260 -5.65 12.00 -12.17
N TYR A 261 -6.90 11.56 -11.89
CA TYR A 261 -7.64 10.67 -12.78
C TYR A 261 -8.07 11.39 -14.08
N PHE A 262 -8.63 12.60 -13.99
CA PHE A 262 -8.98 13.36 -15.21
C PHE A 262 -7.76 13.76 -16.06
N LYS A 263 -6.59 13.97 -15.45
CA LYS A 263 -5.31 14.23 -16.15
C LYS A 263 -4.65 12.97 -16.70
N LYS A 264 -5.18 11.76 -16.42
CA LYS A 264 -4.57 10.46 -16.77
C LYS A 264 -3.18 10.23 -16.15
N GLU A 265 -2.87 10.97 -15.07
CA GLU A 265 -1.65 10.83 -14.26
C GLU A 265 -1.77 9.69 -13.22
N ARG A 266 -3.01 9.23 -12.96
CA ARG A 266 -3.36 8.09 -12.13
C ARG A 266 -4.52 7.36 -12.79
N GLY A 267 -4.44 6.04 -12.95
CA GLY A 267 -5.48 5.27 -13.63
C GLY A 267 -5.28 3.76 -13.55
N PHE A 268 -6.34 3.00 -13.79
CA PHE A 268 -6.28 1.57 -14.14
C PHE A 268 -6.54 1.35 -15.65
N GLU A 269 -7.18 2.32 -16.29
CA GLU A 269 -7.64 2.36 -17.68
C GLU A 269 -6.53 2.39 -18.75
N HIS A 270 -5.28 2.46 -18.30
CA HIS A 270 -4.07 2.40 -19.15
C HIS A 270 -3.28 1.11 -18.96
N THR A 271 -3.72 0.23 -18.05
CA THR A 271 -3.09 -1.08 -17.88
C THR A 271 -3.34 -1.99 -19.09
N GLU A 272 -2.49 -3.00 -19.25
CA GLU A 272 -2.66 -4.05 -20.26
C GLU A 272 -3.90 -4.89 -19.96
N ALA A 273 -3.99 -5.45 -18.74
CA ALA A 273 -5.14 -6.23 -18.27
C ALA A 273 -6.51 -5.54 -18.44
N PHE A 274 -6.59 -4.20 -18.34
CA PHE A 274 -7.85 -3.49 -18.60
C PHE A 274 -8.21 -3.45 -20.08
N ARG A 275 -7.24 -3.23 -20.96
CA ARG A 275 -7.44 -3.24 -22.41
C ARG A 275 -7.75 -4.65 -22.93
N GLU A 276 -7.12 -5.67 -22.35
CA GLU A 276 -7.45 -7.08 -22.59
C GLU A 276 -8.87 -7.43 -22.16
N ALA A 277 -9.30 -7.03 -20.96
CA ALA A 277 -10.65 -7.30 -20.47
C ALA A 277 -11.72 -6.63 -21.36
N LEU A 278 -11.50 -5.37 -21.77
CA LEU A 278 -12.40 -4.70 -22.73
C LEU A 278 -12.45 -5.45 -24.07
N LYS A 279 -11.32 -5.92 -24.59
CA LYS A 279 -11.25 -6.68 -25.83
C LYS A 279 -11.96 -8.03 -25.75
N ILE A 280 -11.82 -8.76 -24.64
CA ILE A 280 -12.53 -10.03 -24.40
C ILE A 280 -14.05 -9.80 -24.35
N LEU A 281 -14.48 -8.62 -23.90
CA LEU A 281 -15.89 -8.22 -23.79
C LEU A 281 -16.44 -7.51 -25.05
N GLU A 282 -15.61 -7.22 -26.05
CA GLU A 282 -15.94 -6.44 -27.26
C GLU A 282 -16.39 -5.00 -26.93
N LEU A 283 -15.66 -4.36 -26.01
CA LEU A 283 -15.97 -3.06 -25.41
C LEU A 283 -14.94 -1.95 -25.67
N GLU A 284 -13.96 -2.13 -26.57
CA GLU A 284 -12.98 -1.08 -26.87
C GLU A 284 -13.64 0.25 -27.28
N ASP A 285 -14.61 0.21 -28.20
CA ASP A 285 -15.36 1.40 -28.66
C ASP A 285 -16.27 2.01 -27.57
N GLN A 286 -16.53 1.28 -26.48
CA GLN A 286 -17.32 1.76 -25.34
C GLN A 286 -16.46 2.26 -24.17
N GLN A 287 -15.13 2.20 -24.25
CA GLN A 287 -14.22 2.54 -23.14
C GLN A 287 -14.52 3.92 -22.52
N GLU A 288 -14.66 4.97 -23.34
CA GLU A 288 -14.88 6.33 -22.81
C GLU A 288 -16.23 6.46 -22.09
N LYS A 289 -17.28 5.81 -22.63
CA LYS A 289 -18.63 5.83 -22.06
C LYS A 289 -18.68 5.08 -20.73
N LEU A 290 -18.04 3.91 -20.64
CA LEU A 290 -17.93 3.11 -19.42
C LEU A 290 -17.13 3.86 -18.33
N LEU A 291 -15.99 4.45 -18.69
CA LEU A 291 -15.20 5.27 -17.76
C LEU A 291 -15.97 6.51 -17.30
N ARG A 292 -16.74 7.15 -18.19
CA ARG A 292 -17.57 8.31 -17.83
C ARG A 292 -18.66 7.95 -16.81
N GLU A 293 -19.30 6.79 -16.93
CA GLU A 293 -20.30 6.34 -15.94
C GLU A 293 -19.65 6.01 -14.59
N ILE A 294 -18.53 5.27 -14.59
CA ILE A 294 -17.75 4.97 -13.37
C ILE A 294 -17.22 6.26 -12.70
N TYR A 295 -16.76 7.24 -13.48
CA TYR A 295 -16.27 8.52 -12.94
C TYR A 295 -17.42 9.43 -12.47
N GLY A 296 -18.58 9.42 -13.14
CA GLY A 296 -19.79 10.10 -12.66
C GLY A 296 -20.24 9.57 -11.31
N PHE A 297 -20.40 8.25 -11.21
CA PHE A 297 -20.73 7.57 -9.95
C PHE A 297 -19.74 7.93 -8.83
N VAL A 298 -18.44 7.71 -9.03
CA VAL A 298 -17.43 7.89 -7.96
C VAL A 298 -17.17 9.35 -7.59
N PHE A 299 -17.31 10.29 -8.53
CA PHE A 299 -16.98 11.70 -8.28
C PHE A 299 -18.18 12.64 -8.05
N GLU A 300 -19.42 12.18 -8.24
CA GLU A 300 -20.63 13.00 -8.17
C GLU A 300 -21.74 12.36 -7.30
N GLU A 301 -22.01 11.06 -7.47
CA GLU A 301 -23.05 10.35 -6.70
C GLU A 301 -22.54 9.79 -5.37
N MET A 302 -21.40 9.10 -5.38
CA MET A 302 -20.78 8.45 -4.22
C MET A 302 -20.58 9.41 -3.03
N PRO A 303 -20.18 10.69 -3.19
CA PRO A 303 -20.15 11.64 -2.08
C PRO A 303 -21.48 11.81 -1.35
N LEU A 304 -22.60 11.82 -2.10
CA LEU A 304 -23.94 11.98 -1.54
C LEU A 304 -24.41 10.70 -0.84
N LEU A 305 -24.16 9.53 -1.44
CA LEU A 305 -24.42 8.22 -0.82
C LEU A 305 -23.67 8.06 0.52
N LEU A 306 -22.42 8.53 0.57
CA LEU A 306 -21.59 8.56 1.77
C LEU A 306 -21.91 9.77 2.69
N LYS A 307 -23.03 10.47 2.48
CA LYS A 307 -23.53 11.57 3.32
C LYS A 307 -22.52 12.72 3.50
N VAL A 308 -21.64 12.94 2.53
CA VAL A 308 -20.78 14.15 2.48
C VAL A 308 -21.60 15.27 1.86
N THR A 309 -21.86 16.33 2.62
CA THR A 309 -22.74 17.40 2.16
C THR A 309 -22.08 18.23 1.05
N ARG A 310 -22.88 18.90 0.22
CA ARG A 310 -22.34 19.77 -0.83
C ARG A 310 -21.47 20.92 -0.28
N LYS A 311 -21.71 21.39 0.96
CA LYS A 311 -20.83 22.35 1.64
C LYS A 311 -19.48 21.69 1.98
N GLN A 312 -19.49 20.50 2.59
CA GLN A 312 -18.26 19.75 2.90
C GLN A 312 -17.46 19.42 1.63
N LEU A 313 -18.13 19.00 0.55
CA LEU A 313 -17.49 18.64 -0.72
C LEU A 313 -16.82 19.83 -1.42
N HIS A 314 -17.35 21.05 -1.28
CA HIS A 314 -16.78 22.26 -1.90
C HIS A 314 -16.00 23.16 -0.93
N PHE A 315 -15.76 22.70 0.30
CA PHE A 315 -15.11 23.44 1.37
C PHE A 315 -13.68 23.87 1.01
N LYS A 316 -13.36 25.14 1.26
CA LYS A 316 -12.04 25.75 1.03
C LYS A 316 -11.40 26.18 2.36
N PRO A 317 -10.05 26.17 2.46
CA PRO A 317 -9.36 26.77 3.60
C PRO A 317 -9.72 28.25 3.75
N GLY A 318 -10.38 28.59 4.86
CA GLY A 318 -10.87 29.94 5.14
C GLY A 318 -12.40 30.10 5.10
N ASP A 319 -13.15 29.10 4.63
CA ASP A 319 -14.61 29.08 4.75
C ASP A 319 -15.04 28.93 6.23
N GLU A 320 -16.12 29.60 6.64
CA GLU A 320 -16.63 29.52 8.02
C GLU A 320 -17.25 28.14 8.35
N GLU A 321 -16.82 27.56 9.47
CA GLU A 321 -17.39 26.34 10.05
C GLU A 321 -17.94 26.59 11.45
N THR A 322 -19.15 26.10 11.71
CA THR A 322 -19.69 25.99 13.06
C THR A 322 -19.01 24.85 13.81
N LEU A 323 -19.02 24.93 15.15
CA LEU A 323 -18.55 23.83 16.01
C LEU A 323 -19.30 22.52 15.76
N ALA A 324 -20.58 22.59 15.35
CA ALA A 324 -21.39 21.43 15.00
C ALA A 324 -20.87 20.73 13.73
N GLU A 325 -20.54 21.48 12.68
CA GLU A 325 -19.97 20.92 11.44
C GLU A 325 -18.60 20.27 11.71
N VAL A 326 -17.73 20.92 12.49
CA VAL A 326 -16.42 20.34 12.87
C VAL A 326 -16.60 19.06 13.71
N GLN A 327 -17.63 18.97 14.56
CA GLN A 327 -17.97 17.74 15.28
C GLN A 327 -18.53 16.65 14.35
N GLU A 328 -19.35 17.00 13.36
CA GLU A 328 -19.87 16.06 12.36
C GLU A 328 -18.73 15.49 11.50
N LYS A 329 -17.86 16.35 10.96
CA LYS A 329 -16.66 15.94 10.22
C LYS A 329 -15.78 14.98 11.04
N LYS A 330 -15.59 15.24 12.34
CA LYS A 330 -14.86 14.33 13.24
C LYS A 330 -15.59 13.00 13.49
N ARG A 331 -16.92 12.98 13.55
CA ARG A 331 -17.71 11.73 13.68
C ARG A 331 -17.67 10.89 12.40
N PHE A 332 -17.46 11.50 11.23
CA PHE A 332 -17.38 10.77 9.95
C PHE A 332 -16.32 9.67 9.95
N SER A 333 -15.10 9.97 10.41
CA SER A 333 -14.00 9.00 10.45
C SER A 333 -14.22 7.86 11.46
N HIS A 334 -14.95 8.13 12.53
CA HIS A 334 -15.24 7.16 13.60
C HIS A 334 -16.44 6.27 13.31
N ARG A 335 -17.20 6.51 12.23
CA ARG A 335 -18.40 5.71 11.89
C ARG A 335 -18.00 4.44 11.13
N PRO A 336 -18.56 3.26 11.46
CA PRO A 336 -18.36 2.02 10.71
C PRO A 336 -18.54 2.20 9.19
N PHE A 337 -17.82 1.41 8.38
CA PHE A 337 -18.04 1.36 6.93
C PHE A 337 -19.14 0.35 6.63
N THR A 338 -20.35 0.85 6.39
CA THR A 338 -21.58 0.07 6.16
C THR A 338 -22.16 0.27 4.77
N GLU A 339 -21.59 1.17 3.99
CA GLU A 339 -22.11 1.57 2.67
C GLU A 339 -21.71 0.60 1.54
N MET A 340 -20.91 -0.42 1.86
CA MET A 340 -20.36 -1.40 0.92
C MET A 340 -21.40 -2.06 -0.01
N PRO A 341 -22.56 -2.55 0.46
CA PRO A 341 -23.54 -3.21 -0.42
C PRO A 341 -24.06 -2.27 -1.51
N VAL A 342 -24.36 -1.02 -1.15
CA VAL A 342 -24.85 0.00 -2.09
C VAL A 342 -23.82 0.33 -3.17
N LEU A 343 -22.52 0.31 -2.82
CA LEU A 343 -21.44 0.46 -3.80
C LEU A 343 -21.32 -0.78 -4.70
N GLN A 344 -21.44 -1.98 -4.13
CA GLN A 344 -21.40 -3.24 -4.89
C GLN A 344 -22.57 -3.34 -5.88
N ASP A 345 -23.80 -3.08 -5.44
CA ASP A 345 -25.02 -3.15 -6.28
C ASP A 345 -24.93 -2.17 -7.46
N HIS A 346 -24.53 -0.92 -7.22
CA HIS A 346 -24.42 0.09 -8.27
C HIS A 346 -23.30 -0.24 -9.27
N LEU A 347 -22.13 -0.69 -8.79
CA LEU A 347 -21.01 -1.05 -9.67
C LEU A 347 -21.27 -2.34 -10.44
N ARG A 348 -22.00 -3.29 -9.85
CA ARG A 348 -22.49 -4.49 -10.55
C ARG A 348 -23.47 -4.08 -11.65
N HIS A 349 -24.42 -3.19 -11.38
CA HIS A 349 -25.33 -2.67 -12.41
C HIS A 349 -24.60 -1.96 -13.57
N ILE A 350 -23.52 -1.21 -13.32
CA ILE A 350 -22.70 -0.62 -14.39
C ILE A 350 -21.99 -1.71 -15.21
N VAL A 351 -21.50 -2.79 -14.60
CA VAL A 351 -20.84 -3.90 -15.32
C VAL A 351 -21.86 -4.69 -16.16
N ASP A 352 -22.97 -5.12 -15.56
CA ASP A 352 -24.02 -5.93 -16.19
C ASP A 352 -24.74 -5.18 -17.34
N LYS A 353 -24.64 -3.85 -17.37
CA LYS A 353 -25.16 -2.99 -18.45
C LYS A 353 -24.28 -3.00 -19.71
N TYR A 354 -23.05 -3.50 -19.62
CA TYR A 354 -22.06 -3.49 -20.72
C TYR A 354 -21.55 -4.89 -21.11
N CYS A 355 -21.52 -5.88 -20.20
CA CYS A 355 -20.76 -7.13 -20.37
C CYS A 355 -21.58 -8.34 -20.86
#